data_AF-A0A0J7KWT1-F1
#
_entry.id   AF-A0A0J7KWT1-F1
#
_cell.length_a   1.000
_cell.length_b   1.000
_cell.length_c   1.000
_cell.angle_alpha   90.00
_cell.angle_beta   90.00
_cell.angle_gamma   90.00
#
_symmetry.space_group_name_H-M   'P 1'
#
loop_
_entity.id
_entity.type
_entity.pdbx_description
1 polymer ?
#
loop_
_entity_poly.entity_id
_entity_poly.type
_entity_poly.pdbx_seq_one_letter_code
_entity_poly.pdbx_strand_id
1 'polypeptide(L)'
;VLHIINEVLEPVRSNSAESPIYNPNAFQFLNQSENLNLGDHRVRTFRQRIVIEKKEPIFKAEGRFTFFIPVDEGFKPEPRPQKIDKQVIDGHVLPNEVLFTSPTPDNLEYKTLVFSDNLRVTVSFLKAHNKVYVQSNTLMGDSNHPSGVVLAEIVKANIPVRNGVVHLIQRPLMVVDTTVKDFLEVSAPIIGSLIGFTNVVRKPHRYSRLHRYSFPYNIGSLNFHKLETCVLQSEISH
;
A
#
# COMPACT_ATOMS: atom_id res chain seq x y z
N VAL A 1 0.05 -1.67 -26.84
CA VAL A 1 -0.76 -0.86 -25.89
C VAL A 1 -0.01 0.43 -25.65
N LEU A 2 -0.66 1.58 -25.84
CA LEU A 2 -0.09 2.92 -25.67
C LEU A 2 -0.74 3.55 -24.43
N HIS A 3 0.05 4.07 -23.50
CA HIS A 3 -0.46 4.77 -22.32
C HIS A 3 -0.12 6.26 -22.44
N ILE A 4 -1.14 7.12 -22.38
CA ILE A 4 -0.97 8.58 -22.32
C ILE A 4 -0.68 8.94 -20.86
N ILE A 5 0.43 9.63 -20.63
CA ILE A 5 0.85 10.14 -19.33
C ILE A 5 0.98 11.66 -19.43
N ASN A 6 0.46 12.36 -18.42
CA ASN A 6 0.41 13.83 -18.41
C ASN A 6 1.72 14.50 -17.94
N GLU A 7 2.69 13.69 -17.53
CA GLU A 7 3.99 14.15 -17.03
C GLU A 7 5.11 13.45 -17.78
N VAL A 8 6.17 14.19 -18.11
CA VAL A 8 7.38 13.64 -18.71
C VAL A 8 8.00 12.69 -17.70
N LEU A 9 8.20 11.42 -18.09
CA LEU A 9 8.94 10.47 -17.26
C LEU A 9 10.34 11.05 -17.02
N GLU A 10 10.65 11.41 -15.78
CA GLU A 10 12.01 11.75 -15.42
C GLU A 10 12.82 10.45 -15.45
N PRO A 11 13.80 10.31 -16.35
CA PRO A 11 14.66 9.14 -16.34
C PRO A 11 15.37 9.07 -15.00
N VAL A 12 15.57 7.86 -14.51
CA VAL A 12 16.39 7.60 -13.33
C VAL A 12 17.78 8.17 -13.58
N ARG A 13 18.06 9.36 -13.03
CA ARG A 13 19.35 10.03 -13.20
C ARG A 13 20.33 9.46 -12.17
N SER A 14 21.46 8.97 -12.67
CA SER A 14 22.62 8.68 -11.82
C SER A 14 23.11 9.98 -11.19
N ASN A 15 23.50 9.93 -9.92
CA ASN A 15 24.13 11.03 -9.22
C ASN A 15 25.60 11.24 -9.67
N SER A 16 26.19 10.27 -10.40
CA SER A 16 27.54 10.39 -10.96
C SER A 16 27.52 10.39 -12.50
N ALA A 17 28.23 11.35 -13.10
CA ALA A 17 28.43 11.42 -14.55
C ALA A 17 29.37 10.31 -15.07
N GLU A 18 30.16 9.69 -14.18
CA GLU A 18 31.19 8.70 -14.51
C GLU A 18 30.65 7.27 -14.62
N SER A 19 29.42 7.01 -14.17
CA SER A 19 28.78 5.69 -14.27
C SER A 19 27.30 5.85 -14.61
N PRO A 20 26.96 6.16 -15.88
CA PRO A 20 25.58 6.27 -16.30
C PRO A 20 24.87 4.92 -16.17
N ILE A 21 23.83 4.87 -15.33
CA ILE A 21 22.99 3.69 -15.17
C ILE A 21 21.96 3.71 -16.29
N TYR A 22 22.12 2.80 -17.27
CA TYR A 22 21.22 2.71 -18.39
C TYR A 22 20.21 1.56 -18.18
N ASN A 23 18.93 1.90 -18.09
CA ASN A 23 17.78 0.97 -18.08
C ASN A 23 17.93 -0.25 -17.14
N PRO A 24 18.05 -0.05 -15.81
CA PRO A 24 18.21 -1.14 -14.86
C PRO A 24 16.91 -1.98 -14.76
N ASN A 25 17.00 -3.28 -14.47
CA ASN A 25 15.84 -4.02 -13.94
C ASN A 25 15.57 -3.64 -12.47
N ALA A 26 14.43 -4.05 -11.92
CA ALA A 26 14.05 -3.72 -10.54
C ALA A 26 15.10 -4.12 -9.49
N PHE A 27 15.78 -5.26 -9.66
CA PHE A 27 16.85 -5.65 -8.72
C PHE A 27 18.11 -4.80 -8.84
N GLN A 28 18.52 -4.46 -10.06
CA GLN A 28 19.63 -3.54 -10.32
C GLN A 28 19.33 -2.15 -9.77
N PHE A 29 18.10 -1.66 -9.97
CA PHE A 29 17.60 -0.42 -9.37
C PHE A 29 17.77 -0.44 -7.85
N LEU A 30 17.35 -1.52 -7.18
CA LEU A 30 17.51 -1.66 -5.73
C LEU A 30 18.99 -1.63 -5.29
N ASN A 31 19.88 -2.31 -6.02
CA ASN A 31 21.31 -2.34 -5.73
C ASN A 31 21.99 -0.98 -5.93
N GLN A 32 21.47 -0.17 -6.85
CA GLN A 32 22.03 1.12 -7.21
C GLN A 32 21.29 2.29 -6.56
N SER A 33 20.28 2.02 -5.71
CA SER A 33 19.40 3.04 -5.14
C SER A 33 20.13 4.22 -4.47
N GLU A 34 21.30 4.00 -3.87
CA GLU A 34 22.14 5.05 -3.27
C GLU A 34 22.79 5.99 -4.31
N ASN A 35 22.95 5.52 -5.55
CA ASN A 35 23.49 6.29 -6.68
C ASN A 35 22.39 6.97 -7.51
N LEU A 36 21.12 6.81 -7.13
CA LEU A 36 19.97 7.36 -7.84
C LEU A 36 19.37 8.52 -7.07
N ASN A 37 18.80 9.49 -7.79
CA ASN A 37 18.04 10.55 -7.14
C ASN A 37 16.65 10.05 -6.70
N LEU A 38 16.58 9.47 -5.51
CA LEU A 38 15.35 9.04 -4.86
C LEU A 38 14.79 10.09 -3.87
N GLY A 39 15.34 11.31 -3.86
CA GLY A 39 15.07 12.29 -2.82
C GLY A 39 15.69 11.85 -1.48
N ASP A 40 14.96 12.07 -0.39
CA ASP A 40 15.40 11.66 0.96
C ASP A 40 15.12 10.18 1.27
N HIS A 41 14.59 9.43 0.30
CA HIS A 41 14.14 8.07 0.49
C HIS A 41 15.25 7.04 0.28
N ARG A 42 15.35 6.09 1.20
CA ARG A 42 16.23 4.93 1.12
C ARG A 42 15.41 3.64 1.09
N VAL A 43 15.95 2.59 0.48
CA VAL A 43 15.25 1.29 0.30
C VAL A 43 16.12 0.10 0.72
N ARG A 44 17.12 0.36 1.57
CA ARG A 44 18.17 -0.62 1.91
C ARG A 44 17.58 -1.81 2.68
N THR A 45 16.65 -1.55 3.59
CA THR A 45 16.03 -2.57 4.44
C THR A 45 15.27 -3.59 3.60
N PHE A 46 14.42 -3.12 2.68
CA PHE A 46 13.64 -4.00 1.82
C PHE A 46 14.54 -4.80 0.86
N ARG A 47 15.55 -4.16 0.26
CA ARG A 47 16.55 -4.88 -0.56
C ARG A 47 17.24 -6.00 0.23
N GLN A 48 17.64 -5.73 1.48
CA GLN A 48 18.26 -6.76 2.34
C GLN A 48 17.31 -7.94 2.57
N ARG A 49 16.01 -7.68 2.82
CA ARG A 49 15.01 -8.73 2.98
C ARG A 49 14.82 -9.55 1.71
N ILE A 50 14.81 -8.93 0.53
CA ILE A 50 14.77 -9.66 -0.76
C ILE A 50 15.91 -10.67 -0.89
N VAL A 51 17.13 -10.29 -0.50
CA VAL A 51 18.31 -11.17 -0.55
C VAL A 51 18.22 -12.28 0.50
N ILE A 52 17.85 -11.95 1.74
CA ILE A 52 17.71 -12.93 2.83
C ILE A 52 16.65 -13.99 2.49
N GLU A 53 15.51 -13.56 1.94
CA GLU A 53 14.38 -14.42 1.56
C GLU A 53 14.55 -15.09 0.17
N LYS A 54 15.68 -14.84 -0.50
CA LYS A 54 16.04 -15.41 -1.83
C LYS A 54 15.03 -15.09 -2.93
N LYS A 55 14.50 -13.86 -2.93
CA LYS A 55 13.45 -13.38 -3.85
C LYS A 55 13.99 -12.56 -5.02
N GLU A 56 15.31 -12.44 -5.16
CA GLU A 56 15.96 -11.74 -6.27
C GLU A 56 15.49 -12.20 -7.66
N PRO A 57 15.19 -13.49 -7.92
CA PRO A 57 14.76 -13.93 -9.25
C PRO A 57 13.53 -13.18 -9.78
N ILE A 58 12.57 -12.81 -8.92
CA ILE A 58 11.35 -12.08 -9.33
C ILE A 58 11.68 -10.65 -9.76
N PHE A 59 12.61 -9.99 -9.07
CA PHE A 59 13.03 -8.63 -9.40
C PHE A 59 14.00 -8.57 -10.60
N LYS A 60 14.56 -9.72 -10.99
CA LYS A 60 15.38 -9.88 -12.19
C LYS A 60 14.59 -10.42 -13.39
N ALA A 61 13.42 -11.00 -13.16
CA ALA A 61 12.61 -11.64 -14.19
C ALA A 61 12.25 -10.63 -15.28
N GLU A 62 12.34 -11.11 -16.52
CA GLU A 62 11.84 -10.36 -17.68
C GLU A 62 10.31 -10.42 -17.70
N GLY A 63 9.70 -9.35 -18.20
CA GLY A 63 8.23 -9.24 -18.26
C GLY A 63 7.74 -7.85 -17.91
N ARG A 64 6.46 -7.80 -17.53
CA ARG A 64 5.75 -6.57 -17.15
C ARG A 64 5.37 -6.66 -15.69
N PHE A 65 5.92 -5.79 -14.87
CA PHE A 65 5.67 -5.81 -13.44
C PHE A 65 5.42 -4.41 -12.89
N THR A 66 4.66 -4.35 -11.81
CA THR A 66 4.59 -3.18 -10.93
C THR A 66 5.14 -3.58 -9.57
N PHE A 67 6.17 -2.88 -9.12
CA PHE A 67 6.86 -3.13 -7.86
C PHE A 67 6.55 -2.01 -6.87
N PHE A 68 6.08 -2.38 -5.69
CA PHE A 68 5.91 -1.47 -4.57
C PHE A 68 7.07 -1.64 -3.59
N ILE A 69 7.89 -0.61 -3.40
CA ILE A 69 9.12 -0.74 -2.61
C ILE A 69 9.00 0.16 -1.37
N PRO A 70 8.85 -0.41 -0.17
CA PRO A 70 8.78 0.38 1.05
C PRO A 70 10.11 1.08 1.33
N VAL A 71 10.02 2.35 1.71
CA VAL A 71 11.17 3.15 2.14
C VAL A 71 11.58 2.81 3.57
N ASP A 72 12.83 3.09 3.91
CA ASP A 72 13.44 2.71 5.20
C ASP A 72 12.72 3.32 6.41
N GLU A 73 12.14 4.52 6.27
CA GLU A 73 11.32 5.16 7.30
C GLU A 73 10.09 4.31 7.69
N GLY A 74 9.59 3.53 6.73
CA GLY A 74 8.47 2.60 6.89
C GLY A 74 8.72 1.44 7.83
N PHE A 75 9.96 1.24 8.28
CA PHE A 75 10.35 0.15 9.18
C PHE A 75 10.48 0.55 10.66
N LYS A 76 10.22 1.82 11.02
CA LYS A 76 10.39 2.34 12.40
C LYS A 76 9.07 2.56 13.16
N PRO A 77 8.92 2.07 14.41
CA PRO A 77 9.94 1.39 15.23
C PRO A 77 10.15 -0.08 14.86
N GLU A 78 11.38 -0.57 15.06
CA GLU A 78 11.73 -2.01 15.05
C GLU A 78 10.77 -2.79 15.96
N PRO A 79 10.32 -4.02 15.59
CA PRO A 79 10.96 -5.03 14.75
C PRO A 79 10.25 -5.29 13.40
N ARG A 80 9.92 -4.25 12.63
CA ARG A 80 9.23 -4.42 11.33
C ARG A 80 10.00 -5.21 10.27
N PRO A 81 11.35 -5.12 10.16
CA PRO A 81 12.06 -5.84 9.11
C PRO A 81 11.87 -7.36 9.17
N GLN A 82 11.73 -7.93 10.37
CA GLN A 82 11.59 -9.38 10.57
C GLN A 82 10.24 -9.92 10.09
N LYS A 83 9.21 -9.07 9.98
CA LYS A 83 7.89 -9.44 9.43
C LYS A 83 7.87 -9.51 7.90
N ILE A 84 8.93 -9.08 7.22
CA ILE A 84 9.02 -9.09 5.76
C ILE A 84 9.53 -10.45 5.29
N ASP A 85 8.67 -11.45 5.27
CA ASP A 85 9.00 -12.76 4.73
C ASP A 85 8.82 -12.82 3.21
N LYS A 86 9.04 -14.01 2.63
CA LYS A 86 8.84 -14.27 1.20
C LYS A 86 7.43 -13.90 0.68
N GLN A 87 6.37 -14.11 1.46
CA GLN A 87 5.00 -13.82 1.04
C GLN A 87 4.75 -12.32 1.06
N VAL A 88 5.21 -11.63 2.11
CA VAL A 88 5.14 -10.18 2.15
C VAL A 88 5.85 -9.58 0.94
N ILE A 89 7.06 -10.05 0.60
CA ILE A 89 7.78 -9.57 -0.61
C ILE A 89 6.96 -9.82 -1.89
N ASP A 90 6.34 -10.99 -2.04
CA ASP A 90 5.48 -11.30 -3.19
C ASP A 90 4.24 -10.39 -3.27
N GLY A 91 3.68 -10.00 -2.13
CA GLY A 91 2.54 -9.08 -2.06
C GLY A 91 2.85 -7.66 -2.53
N HIS A 92 4.12 -7.33 -2.67
CA HIS A 92 4.59 -6.05 -3.21
C HIS A 92 4.78 -6.07 -4.74
N VAL A 93 4.47 -7.19 -5.40
CA VAL A 93 4.71 -7.37 -6.84
C VAL A 93 3.41 -7.74 -7.55
N LEU A 94 3.09 -6.99 -8.60
CA LEU A 94 1.96 -7.27 -9.48
C LEU A 94 2.50 -7.83 -10.80
N PRO A 95 2.26 -9.12 -11.10
CA PRO A 95 2.71 -9.73 -12.34
C PRO A 95 1.83 -9.29 -13.52
N ASN A 96 2.43 -9.13 -14.69
CA ASN A 96 1.81 -8.80 -15.98
C ASN A 96 1.18 -7.41 -16.11
N GLU A 97 1.28 -6.59 -15.07
CA GLU A 97 0.70 -5.25 -14.96
C GLU A 97 1.79 -4.17 -14.90
N VAL A 98 1.66 -3.10 -15.69
CA VAL A 98 2.50 -1.88 -15.58
C VAL A 98 1.59 -0.71 -15.27
N LEU A 99 1.52 -0.34 -14.00
CA LEU A 99 0.55 0.63 -13.49
C LEU A 99 1.25 1.94 -13.19
N PHE A 100 0.95 2.97 -13.98
CA PHE A 100 1.34 4.35 -13.68
C PHE A 100 0.23 5.04 -12.89
N THR A 101 0.58 5.92 -11.95
CA THR A 101 -0.39 6.49 -11.01
C THR A 101 -1.54 7.25 -11.70
N SER A 102 -1.25 8.01 -12.75
CA SER A 102 -2.25 8.82 -13.46
C SER A 102 -3.32 7.97 -14.18
N PRO A 103 -2.95 7.05 -15.11
CA PRO A 103 -3.93 6.26 -15.87
C PRO A 103 -4.59 5.12 -15.07
N THR A 104 -4.03 4.70 -13.93
CA THR A 104 -4.65 3.65 -13.11
C THR A 104 -5.88 4.19 -12.38
N PRO A 105 -7.07 3.59 -12.54
CA PRO A 105 -8.28 4.02 -11.87
C PRO A 105 -8.26 3.69 -10.37
N ASP A 106 -9.00 4.49 -9.61
CA ASP A 106 -9.13 4.30 -8.17
C ASP A 106 -9.97 3.06 -7.84
N ASN A 107 -9.59 2.36 -6.79
CA ASN A 107 -10.27 1.18 -6.23
C ASN A 107 -10.38 -0.03 -7.18
N LEU A 108 -9.71 -0.02 -8.33
CA LEU A 108 -9.60 -1.21 -9.17
C LEU A 108 -8.59 -2.18 -8.54
N GLU A 109 -9.05 -3.41 -8.29
CA GLU A 109 -8.22 -4.45 -7.67
C GLU A 109 -7.36 -5.19 -8.69
N TYR A 110 -6.09 -5.34 -8.35
CA TYR A 110 -5.09 -6.09 -9.08
C TYR A 110 -4.56 -7.24 -8.22
N LYS A 111 -4.31 -8.38 -8.85
CA LYS A 111 -3.77 -9.55 -8.16
C LYS A 111 -2.27 -9.36 -7.97
N THR A 112 -1.80 -9.59 -6.75
CA THR A 112 -0.36 -9.68 -6.47
C THR A 112 0.17 -11.08 -6.82
N LEU A 113 1.48 -11.32 -6.66
CA LEU A 113 2.01 -12.69 -6.70
C LEU A 113 1.44 -13.59 -5.59
N VAL A 114 0.90 -13.00 -4.52
CA VAL A 114 0.20 -13.70 -3.45
C VAL A 114 -1.29 -13.77 -3.78
N PHE A 115 -1.65 -14.71 -4.65
CA PHE A 115 -3.06 -14.93 -5.03
C PHE A 115 -3.35 -16.42 -5.24
N SER A 116 -3.23 -17.19 -4.15
CA SER A 116 -3.41 -18.64 -4.10
C SER A 116 -4.58 -19.03 -3.19
N ASP A 117 -4.98 -20.30 -3.16
CA ASP A 117 -6.15 -20.74 -2.38
C ASP A 117 -6.03 -20.52 -0.86
N ASN A 118 -4.82 -20.42 -0.32
CA ASN A 118 -4.58 -20.30 1.12
C ASN A 118 -4.21 -18.87 1.56
N LEU A 119 -3.73 -18.04 0.63
CA LEU A 119 -3.35 -16.66 0.90
C LEU A 119 -3.64 -15.83 -0.36
N ARG A 120 -4.55 -14.86 -0.23
CA ARG A 120 -5.01 -13.99 -1.32
C ARG A 120 -4.88 -12.53 -0.96
N VAL A 121 -4.10 -11.82 -1.74
CA VAL A 121 -3.83 -10.40 -1.57
C VAL A 121 -4.07 -9.69 -2.89
N THR A 122 -4.93 -8.68 -2.85
CA THR A 122 -5.13 -7.73 -3.94
C THR A 122 -4.54 -6.37 -3.58
N VAL A 123 -4.26 -5.58 -4.60
CA VAL A 123 -3.79 -4.20 -4.48
C VAL A 123 -4.67 -3.28 -5.31
N SER A 124 -4.98 -2.09 -4.81
CA SER A 124 -5.67 -1.04 -5.57
C SER A 124 -5.03 0.33 -5.33
N PHE A 125 -5.25 1.27 -6.26
CA PHE A 125 -4.80 2.65 -6.12
C PHE A 125 -5.94 3.50 -5.56
N LEU A 126 -5.59 4.57 -4.85
CA LEU A 126 -6.55 5.52 -4.31
C LEU A 126 -5.95 6.92 -4.34
N LYS A 127 -6.62 7.88 -4.95
CA LYS A 127 -6.15 9.26 -5.06
C LYS A 127 -6.99 10.12 -4.13
N ALA A 128 -6.33 10.76 -3.17
CA ALA A 128 -7.00 11.62 -2.21
C ALA A 128 -6.09 12.77 -1.81
N HIS A 129 -6.64 13.99 -1.68
CA HIS A 129 -5.92 15.17 -1.19
C HIS A 129 -4.58 15.42 -1.91
N ASN A 130 -4.56 15.30 -3.24
CA ASN A 130 -3.37 15.46 -4.08
C ASN A 130 -2.23 14.46 -3.78
N LYS A 131 -2.56 13.34 -3.13
CA LYS A 131 -1.66 12.21 -2.86
C LYS A 131 -2.22 10.96 -3.50
N VAL A 132 -1.32 10.04 -3.81
CA VAL A 132 -1.67 8.72 -4.33
C VAL A 132 -1.29 7.69 -3.27
N TYR A 133 -2.23 6.79 -3.00
CA TYR A 133 -2.08 5.70 -2.07
C TYR A 133 -2.18 4.37 -2.82
N VAL A 134 -1.52 3.38 -2.27
CA VAL A 134 -1.71 1.98 -2.62
C VAL A 134 -2.34 1.27 -1.42
N GLN A 135 -3.39 0.50 -1.69
CA GLN A 135 -4.11 -0.27 -0.68
C GLN A 135 -3.91 -1.75 -0.96
N SER A 136 -3.28 -2.49 -0.05
CA SER A 136 -3.28 -3.96 -0.08
C SER A 136 -4.42 -4.51 0.76
N ASN A 137 -5.16 -5.49 0.23
CA ASN A 137 -6.24 -6.18 0.92
C ASN A 137 -5.94 -7.68 0.98
N THR A 138 -5.65 -8.20 2.17
CA THR A 138 -5.50 -9.63 2.43
C THR A 138 -6.90 -10.25 2.59
N LEU A 139 -7.50 -10.64 1.47
CA LEU A 139 -8.84 -11.24 1.38
C LEU A 139 -8.95 -12.56 2.13
N MET A 140 -7.86 -13.33 2.12
CA MET A 140 -7.74 -14.61 2.78
C MET A 140 -6.35 -14.69 3.37
N GLY A 141 -6.26 -14.69 4.70
CA GLY A 141 -5.01 -14.67 5.45
C GLY A 141 -4.66 -16.03 6.06
N ASP A 142 -3.44 -16.14 6.55
CA ASP A 142 -2.95 -17.27 7.35
C ASP A 142 -2.56 -16.80 8.77
N SER A 143 -1.95 -17.68 9.58
CA SER A 143 -1.55 -17.35 10.95
C SER A 143 -0.51 -16.23 11.05
N ASN A 144 0.31 -16.04 10.01
CA ASN A 144 1.39 -15.05 9.96
C ASN A 144 0.96 -13.78 9.19
N HIS A 145 -0.06 -13.90 8.33
CA HIS A 145 -0.57 -12.87 7.44
C HIS A 145 -2.08 -12.70 7.67
N PRO A 146 -2.51 -12.02 8.73
CA PRO A 146 -3.93 -11.86 9.03
C PRO A 146 -4.66 -11.13 7.91
N SER A 147 -5.93 -11.48 7.71
CA SER A 147 -6.80 -10.73 6.80
C SER A 147 -6.96 -9.29 7.25
N GLY A 148 -6.97 -8.37 6.29
CA GLY A 148 -7.06 -6.94 6.60
C GLY A 148 -6.60 -6.05 5.45
N VAL A 149 -6.77 -4.76 5.66
CA VAL A 149 -6.41 -3.72 4.69
C VAL A 149 -5.24 -2.91 5.22
N VAL A 150 -4.23 -2.71 4.39
CA VAL A 150 -3.09 -1.82 4.66
C VAL A 150 -3.04 -0.75 3.60
N LEU A 151 -3.04 0.50 4.02
CA LEU A 151 -2.95 1.68 3.16
C LEU A 151 -1.55 2.30 3.30
N ALA A 152 -0.88 2.53 2.17
CA ALA A 152 0.43 3.16 2.13
C ALA A 152 0.44 4.29 1.10
N GLU A 153 0.98 5.45 1.49
CA GLU A 153 1.22 6.56 0.56
C GLU A 153 2.34 6.19 -0.43
N ILE A 154 2.15 6.51 -1.71
CA ILE A 154 3.21 6.46 -2.72
C ILE A 154 4.03 7.73 -2.59
N VAL A 155 5.24 7.62 -2.03
CA VAL A 155 6.12 8.77 -1.76
C VAL A 155 6.97 9.16 -2.96
N LYS A 156 7.22 8.23 -3.89
CA LYS A 156 7.83 8.51 -5.19
C LYS A 156 7.29 7.54 -6.23
N ALA A 157 6.58 8.06 -7.22
CA ALA A 157 5.86 7.26 -8.20
C ALA A 157 6.62 7.09 -9.53
N ASN A 158 6.15 6.14 -10.34
CA ASN A 158 6.40 6.08 -11.79
C ASN A 158 7.88 5.94 -12.18
N ILE A 159 8.69 5.26 -11.37
CA ILE A 159 10.12 5.06 -11.64
C ILE A 159 10.25 3.93 -12.69
N PRO A 160 10.70 4.22 -13.93
CA PRO A 160 10.80 3.18 -14.95
C PRO A 160 11.99 2.25 -14.68
N VAL A 161 11.76 0.95 -14.88
CA VAL A 161 12.78 -0.09 -14.90
C VAL A 161 12.55 -0.98 -16.12
N ARG A 162 13.56 -1.72 -16.59
CA ARG A 162 13.44 -2.49 -17.85
C ARG A 162 12.26 -3.47 -17.85
N ASN A 163 11.95 -4.04 -16.68
CA ASN A 163 10.92 -5.05 -16.48
C ASN A 163 9.63 -4.46 -15.87
N GLY A 164 9.42 -3.14 -15.95
CA GLY A 164 8.16 -2.51 -15.56
C GLY A 164 8.32 -1.16 -14.85
N VAL A 165 7.61 -1.00 -13.74
CA VAL A 165 7.57 0.27 -12.99
C VAL A 165 7.74 0.03 -11.49
N VAL A 166 8.47 0.92 -10.84
CA VAL A 166 8.66 0.95 -9.39
C VAL A 166 7.93 2.15 -8.80
N HIS A 167 7.22 1.93 -7.70
CA HIS A 167 6.68 2.96 -6.82
C HIS A 167 7.28 2.80 -5.43
N LEU A 168 7.86 3.87 -4.89
CA LEU A 168 8.30 3.90 -3.50
C LEU A 168 7.10 4.20 -2.61
N ILE A 169 6.93 3.42 -1.55
CA ILE A 169 5.78 3.53 -0.63
C ILE A 169 6.23 3.78 0.80
N GLN A 170 5.41 4.48 1.57
CA GLN A 170 5.74 4.90 2.93
C GLN A 170 6.00 3.73 3.89
N ARG A 171 5.35 2.59 3.70
CA ARG A 171 5.39 1.44 4.61
C ARG A 171 5.13 0.13 3.87
N PRO A 172 5.56 -1.03 4.40
CA PRO A 172 5.26 -2.32 3.79
C PRO A 172 3.76 -2.61 3.67
N LEU A 173 3.36 -3.22 2.57
CA LEU A 173 2.06 -3.85 2.37
C LEU A 173 1.96 -5.15 3.18
N MET A 174 0.73 -5.64 3.38
CA MET A 174 0.38 -6.86 4.15
C MET A 174 0.73 -6.87 5.65
N VAL A 175 1.66 -6.04 6.12
CA VAL A 175 2.05 -5.98 7.53
C VAL A 175 1.06 -5.11 8.29
N VAL A 176 0.15 -5.75 9.02
CA VAL A 176 -0.85 -5.09 9.86
C VAL A 176 -0.25 -4.79 11.24
N ASP A 177 0.22 -3.55 11.44
CA ASP A 177 0.76 -3.07 12.73
C ASP A 177 0.01 -1.83 13.26
N THR A 178 -0.88 -1.24 12.47
CA THR A 178 -1.63 -0.05 12.85
C THR A 178 -2.77 -0.38 13.79
N THR A 179 -2.87 0.38 14.88
CA THR A 179 -4.09 0.38 15.67
C THR A 179 -5.26 0.84 14.78
N VAL A 180 -6.48 0.40 15.08
CA VAL A 180 -7.70 0.84 14.34
C VAL A 180 -7.75 2.38 14.26
N LYS A 181 -7.21 3.08 15.27
CA LYS A 181 -7.07 4.54 15.29
C LYS A 181 -6.20 5.07 14.15
N ASP A 182 -5.02 4.53 13.90
CA ASP A 182 -4.14 5.02 12.83
C ASP A 182 -4.76 4.75 11.45
N PHE A 183 -5.43 3.61 11.29
CA PHE A 183 -6.20 3.33 10.08
C PHE A 183 -7.34 4.34 9.91
N LEU A 184 -8.09 4.64 10.96
CA LEU A 184 -9.17 5.63 10.94
C LEU A 184 -8.64 7.05 10.73
N GLU A 185 -7.47 7.43 11.22
CA GLU A 185 -6.93 8.78 11.01
C GLU A 185 -6.48 9.00 9.56
N VAL A 186 -5.87 7.98 8.93
CA VAL A 186 -5.53 8.05 7.49
C VAL A 186 -6.78 7.90 6.63
N SER A 187 -7.72 7.04 7.04
CA SER A 187 -8.89 6.71 6.24
C SER A 187 -10.06 7.66 6.48
N ALA A 188 -10.20 8.35 7.61
CA ALA A 188 -11.34 9.25 7.87
C ALA A 188 -11.42 10.43 6.90
N PRO A 189 -10.31 11.08 6.49
CA PRO A 189 -10.36 12.08 5.41
C PRO A 189 -10.78 11.47 4.06
N ILE A 190 -10.37 10.22 3.81
CA ILE A 190 -10.56 9.50 2.54
C ILE A 190 -11.98 8.93 2.43
N ILE A 191 -12.46 8.26 3.47
CA ILE A 191 -13.82 7.74 3.67
C ILE A 191 -14.80 8.90 3.80
N GLY A 192 -14.43 9.98 4.50
CA GLY A 192 -15.24 11.21 4.60
C GLY A 192 -15.46 11.90 3.25
N SER A 193 -14.59 11.66 2.27
CA SER A 193 -14.76 12.13 0.88
C SER A 193 -15.65 11.21 0.04
N LEU A 194 -15.83 9.95 0.42
CA LEU A 194 -16.71 8.97 -0.25
C LEU A 194 -18.10 8.89 0.40
N ILE A 195 -18.22 9.31 1.65
CA ILE A 195 -19.47 9.36 2.38
C ILE A 195 -19.43 10.60 3.27
N GLY A 196 -20.37 11.53 3.08
CA GLY A 196 -20.48 12.77 3.87
C GLY A 196 -20.83 12.53 5.34
N PHE A 197 -19.98 11.83 6.09
CA PHE A 197 -20.04 11.72 7.54
C PHE A 197 -19.27 12.88 8.15
N THR A 198 -19.98 13.98 8.40
CA THR A 198 -19.56 14.91 9.46
C THR A 198 -20.30 14.56 10.75
N ASN A 199 -19.53 14.52 11.85
CA ASN A 199 -19.94 14.51 13.26
C ASN A 199 -20.20 13.15 13.94
N VAL A 200 -19.15 12.47 14.43
CA VAL A 200 -19.17 11.85 15.78
C VAL A 200 -17.75 11.79 16.40
N VAL A 201 -16.94 12.86 16.38
CA VAL A 201 -15.78 12.92 17.31
C VAL A 201 -15.47 14.36 17.71
N ARG A 202 -16.44 15.11 18.26
CA ARG A 202 -16.09 16.28 19.11
C ARG A 202 -17.12 16.52 20.22
N LYS A 203 -16.60 16.30 21.44
CA LYS A 203 -16.98 16.81 22.78
C LYS A 203 -17.88 15.96 23.68
N PRO A 204 -17.47 15.78 24.96
CA PRO A 204 -18.32 15.27 26.02
C PRO A 204 -19.16 16.42 26.60
N HIS A 205 -20.49 16.30 26.58
CA HIS A 205 -21.37 16.61 27.71
C HIS A 205 -22.86 16.55 27.35
N ARG A 206 -23.58 15.81 28.21
CA ARG A 206 -25.01 15.84 28.57
C ARG A 206 -26.03 15.37 27.53
N TYR A 207 -26.72 14.31 27.96
CA TYR A 207 -28.03 13.81 27.54
C TYR A 207 -29.00 14.90 27.08
N SER A 208 -29.64 14.70 25.91
CA SER A 208 -31.08 14.44 25.79
C SER A 208 -31.56 14.47 24.33
N ARG A 209 -32.51 13.57 24.04
CA ARG A 209 -33.55 13.62 22.98
C ARG A 209 -33.21 13.03 21.59
N LEU A 210 -33.72 11.80 21.41
CA LEU A 210 -33.94 11.14 20.12
C LEU A 210 -34.84 11.98 19.20
N HIS A 211 -34.35 12.29 18.00
CA HIS A 211 -35.20 12.52 16.83
C HIS A 211 -34.97 11.37 15.84
N ARG A 212 -36.04 10.59 15.60
CA ARG A 212 -36.08 9.60 14.51
C ARG A 212 -36.03 10.36 13.19
N TYR A 213 -35.02 10.11 12.38
CA TYR A 213 -35.08 10.37 10.95
C TYR A 213 -35.14 9.04 10.23
N SER A 214 -36.24 8.82 9.52
CA SER A 214 -36.46 7.67 8.64
C SER A 214 -35.83 8.01 7.29
N PHE A 215 -34.82 7.24 6.87
CA PHE A 215 -34.32 7.29 5.49
C PHE A 215 -35.00 6.18 4.67
N PRO A 216 -35.57 6.50 3.49
CA PRO A 216 -35.86 5.48 2.50
C PRO A 216 -34.56 5.21 1.74
N TYR A 217 -34.08 3.97 1.69
CA TYR A 217 -33.44 3.34 0.53
C TYR A 217 -32.82 2.02 1.01
N ASN A 218 -33.19 0.96 0.29
CA ASN A 218 -32.87 -0.42 0.56
C ASN A 218 -31.44 -0.68 0.05
N ILE A 219 -30.46 -0.67 0.95
CA ILE A 219 -29.09 -1.10 0.63
C ILE A 219 -28.98 -2.56 1.09
N GLY A 220 -28.96 -3.47 0.13
CA GLY A 220 -28.80 -4.89 0.38
C GLY A 220 -27.49 -5.18 1.12
N SER A 221 -27.63 -5.86 2.26
CA SER A 221 -26.65 -6.80 2.83
C SER A 221 -25.18 -6.34 2.87
N LEU A 222 -24.87 -5.27 3.60
CA LEU A 222 -23.62 -5.23 4.36
C LEU A 222 -23.88 -5.89 5.71
N ASN A 223 -23.19 -7.00 6.01
CA ASN A 223 -23.26 -7.65 7.32
C ASN A 223 -22.61 -6.75 8.38
N PHE A 224 -23.41 -5.89 9.01
CA PHE A 224 -23.03 -5.01 10.13
C PHE A 224 -22.66 -5.76 11.42
N HIS A 225 -22.79 -7.09 11.45
CA HIS A 225 -22.62 -7.88 12.68
C HIS A 225 -21.16 -8.02 13.17
N LYS A 226 -20.16 -7.57 12.39
CA LYS A 226 -18.75 -7.65 12.78
C LYS A 226 -18.18 -6.37 13.41
N LEU A 227 -18.94 -5.27 13.40
CA LEU A 227 -18.53 -4.00 14.02
C LEU A 227 -19.03 -3.85 15.46
N GLU A 228 -20.15 -4.47 15.83
CA GLU A 228 -20.69 -4.37 17.20
C GLU A 228 -19.88 -5.16 18.24
N THR A 229 -19.18 -6.22 17.84
CA THR A 229 -18.47 -7.10 18.78
C THR A 229 -17.13 -6.54 19.25
N CYS A 230 -16.52 -5.59 18.55
CA CYS A 230 -15.20 -5.05 18.92
C CYS A 230 -15.30 -3.87 19.91
N VAL A 231 -16.43 -3.15 19.93
CA VAL A 231 -16.64 -2.03 20.85
C VAL A 231 -16.93 -2.50 22.28
N LEU A 232 -17.53 -3.68 22.46
CA LEU A 232 -17.91 -4.18 23.79
C LEU A 232 -16.75 -4.76 24.61
N GLN A 233 -15.58 -5.05 24.02
CA GLN A 233 -14.44 -5.60 24.77
C GLN A 233 -13.49 -4.55 25.35
N SER A 234 -13.56 -3.29 24.92
CA SER A 234 -12.75 -2.21 25.49
C SER A 234 -13.37 -1.53 26.73
N GLU A 235 -14.61 -1.86 27.10
CA GLU A 235 -15.31 -1.23 28.23
C GLU A 235 -15.38 -2.10 29.51
N ILE A 236 -14.73 -3.28 29.56
CA ILE A 236 -14.74 -4.17 30.74
C ILE A 236 -13.38 -4.20 31.45
N SER A 237 -12.55 -3.16 31.30
CA SER A 237 -11.29 -3.07 32.05
C SER A 237 -11.02 -1.64 32.49
N HIS A 238 -11.89 -1.12 33.36
CA HIS A 238 -11.58 -0.08 34.33
C HIS A 238 -12.49 -0.19 35.55
#